data_AF-A0A9D7DFB3-F1
#
_entry.id   AF-A0A9D7DFB3-F1
#
_cell.length_a   1.000
_cell.length_b   1.000
_cell.length_c   1.000
_cell.angle_alpha   90.00
_cell.angle_beta   90.00
_cell.angle_gamma   90.00
#
_symmetry.space_group_name_H-M   'P 1'
#
loop_
_entity.id
_entity.type
_entity.pdbx_description
1 polymer ?
#
loop_
_entity_poly.entity_id
_entity_poly.type
_entity_poly.pdbx_seq_one_letter_code
_entity_poly.pdbx_strand_id
1 'polypeptide(L)'
;MRHILLTTMLICAAPGSAQLFNGSFEQAGAPSIEGWEWACSDPGQPNTAAPGSGSWCVTKEPGHAKGCFPSYIFQRLPDLVDGQLVTVSGWLRCDDDVICLGAYIGIGTLDNGQVIYDDLVGTTDFTWTYMSITDTVELNGGDTAVVVLTSGFIGGPINPTPGYFDGISLEMNTGISVRQDADLRSYFDPATNSLFLSCGNTVLRAVRLHDLTGRTLLVSADRANGSSARLDLNGLPTGVYFASVSTDQGEQAIRFVVP
;
A
#
# COMPACT_ATOMS: atom_id res chain seq x y z
N MET A 1 -57.74 19.26 -2.04
CA MET A 1 -56.56 18.95 -2.88
C MET A 1 -55.49 18.38 -1.97
N ARG A 2 -55.22 17.07 -2.07
CA ARG A 2 -54.21 16.38 -1.24
C ARG A 2 -52.86 16.48 -1.97
N HIS A 3 -51.92 17.23 -1.39
CA HIS A 3 -50.55 17.28 -1.89
C HIS A 3 -49.77 16.09 -1.33
N ILE A 4 -49.38 15.18 -2.22
CA ILE A 4 -48.43 14.09 -1.94
C ILE A 4 -47.05 14.71 -2.11
N LEU A 5 -46.31 14.88 -1.01
CA LEU A 5 -44.88 15.19 -1.05
C LEU A 5 -44.13 13.94 -1.51
N LEU A 6 -43.50 14.03 -2.67
CA LEU A 6 -42.58 13.03 -3.19
C LEU A 6 -41.18 13.36 -2.63
N THR A 7 -40.72 12.60 -1.64
CA THR A 7 -39.36 12.74 -1.09
C THR A 7 -38.40 12.00 -2.01
N THR A 8 -37.64 12.72 -2.83
CA THR A 8 -36.57 12.14 -3.66
C THR A 8 -35.41 11.73 -2.76
N MET A 9 -35.21 10.43 -2.61
CA MET A 9 -34.08 9.85 -1.87
C MET A 9 -32.83 9.95 -2.74
N LEU A 10 -31.90 10.82 -2.37
CA LEU A 10 -30.60 10.96 -3.03
C LEU A 10 -29.70 9.81 -2.54
N ILE A 11 -29.45 8.82 -3.39
CA ILE A 11 -28.50 7.73 -3.11
C ILE A 11 -27.10 8.30 -3.36
N CYS A 12 -26.35 8.58 -2.30
CA CYS A 12 -24.90 8.80 -2.41
C CYS A 12 -24.25 7.44 -2.73
N ALA A 13 -23.89 7.20 -3.99
CA ALA A 13 -22.96 6.15 -4.34
C ALA A 13 -21.58 6.56 -3.80
N ALA A 14 -21.11 5.86 -2.76
CA ALA A 14 -19.70 5.93 -2.41
C ALA A 14 -18.88 5.39 -3.61
N PRO A 15 -17.72 5.97 -3.93
CA PRO A 15 -16.83 5.36 -4.91
C PRO A 15 -16.53 3.94 -4.45
N GLY A 16 -16.93 2.95 -5.25
CA GLY A 16 -16.53 1.57 -5.01
C GLY A 16 -15.03 1.50 -5.13
N SER A 17 -14.33 1.19 -4.05
CA SER A 17 -12.93 0.80 -4.18
C SER A 17 -12.89 -0.46 -5.03
N ALA A 18 -11.98 -0.56 -6.00
CA ALA A 18 -11.72 -1.84 -6.66
C ALA A 18 -11.40 -2.85 -5.56
N GLN A 19 -12.25 -3.86 -5.40
CA GLN A 19 -12.14 -4.86 -4.34
C GLN A 19 -11.95 -6.23 -4.98
N LEU A 20 -11.01 -6.99 -4.42
CA LEU A 20 -10.95 -8.41 -4.72
C LEU A 20 -12.14 -9.12 -4.05
N PHE A 21 -12.79 -9.99 -4.82
CA PHE A 21 -13.76 -10.94 -4.32
C PHE A 21 -13.03 -12.18 -3.79
N ASN A 22 -13.37 -12.57 -2.56
CA ASN A 22 -12.98 -13.87 -2.00
C ASN A 22 -11.45 -14.13 -2.06
N GLY A 23 -10.64 -13.18 -1.59
CA GLY A 23 -9.19 -13.34 -1.50
C GLY A 23 -8.72 -14.36 -0.46
N SER A 24 -9.59 -14.76 0.47
CA SER A 24 -9.36 -15.84 1.44
C SER A 24 -9.68 -17.23 0.89
N PHE A 25 -10.23 -17.33 -0.33
CA PHE A 25 -10.64 -18.60 -0.96
C PHE A 25 -11.65 -19.42 -0.13
N GLU A 26 -12.55 -18.72 0.56
CA GLU A 26 -13.53 -19.29 1.47
C GLU A 26 -14.87 -18.60 1.38
N GLN A 27 -15.94 -19.39 1.40
CA GLN A 27 -17.29 -18.90 1.56
C GLN A 27 -18.06 -19.76 2.56
N ALA A 28 -18.62 -19.11 3.59
CA ALA A 28 -19.37 -19.77 4.65
C ALA A 28 -18.60 -20.95 5.32
N GLY A 29 -17.26 -20.82 5.45
CA GLY A 29 -16.39 -21.82 6.08
C GLY A 29 -16.03 -23.03 5.19
N ALA A 30 -16.45 -23.02 3.93
CA ALA A 30 -16.09 -24.01 2.92
C ALA A 30 -15.11 -23.42 1.89
N PRO A 31 -14.28 -24.24 1.23
CA PRO A 31 -13.36 -23.74 0.21
C PRO A 31 -14.16 -23.21 -0.98
N SER A 32 -13.80 -22.03 -1.48
CA SER A 32 -14.45 -21.42 -2.64
C SER A 32 -13.47 -20.67 -3.52
N ILE A 33 -13.58 -20.86 -4.84
CA ILE A 33 -12.87 -20.06 -5.86
C ILE A 33 -13.82 -19.09 -6.57
N GLU A 34 -14.98 -18.79 -5.98
CA GLU A 34 -15.93 -17.83 -6.54
C GLU A 34 -15.24 -16.48 -6.79
N GLY A 35 -15.46 -15.92 -7.98
CA GLY A 35 -14.82 -14.69 -8.42
C GLY A 35 -13.44 -14.86 -9.06
N TRP A 36 -12.85 -16.05 -9.02
CA TRP A 36 -11.55 -16.34 -9.65
C TRP A 36 -11.73 -17.21 -10.90
N GLU A 37 -10.94 -16.90 -11.93
CA GLU A 37 -10.80 -17.65 -13.18
C GLU A 37 -9.42 -18.33 -13.20
N TRP A 38 -9.25 -19.36 -14.04
CA TRP A 38 -7.98 -20.06 -14.17
C TRP A 38 -7.74 -20.57 -15.59
N ALA A 39 -6.48 -20.83 -15.90
CA ALA A 39 -6.07 -21.59 -17.08
C ALA A 39 -5.52 -22.95 -16.65
N CYS A 40 -5.56 -23.95 -17.54
CA CYS A 40 -5.11 -25.33 -17.27
C CYS A 40 -6.00 -26.10 -16.29
N SER A 41 -5.39 -26.94 -15.44
CA SER A 41 -6.10 -27.76 -14.46
C SER A 41 -6.82 -26.91 -13.40
N ASP A 42 -7.84 -27.50 -12.78
CA ASP A 42 -8.53 -26.86 -11.67
C ASP A 42 -7.57 -26.57 -10.51
N PRO A 43 -7.70 -25.40 -9.84
CA PRO A 43 -6.93 -25.09 -8.66
C PRO A 43 -7.22 -26.08 -7.53
N GLY A 44 -6.19 -26.45 -6.75
CA GLY A 44 -6.40 -27.22 -5.53
C GLY A 44 -6.93 -26.33 -4.41
N GLN A 45 -7.64 -26.91 -3.45
CA GLN A 45 -8.21 -26.17 -2.30
C GLN A 45 -7.94 -26.91 -0.98
N PRO A 46 -6.68 -26.97 -0.51
CA PRO A 46 -6.33 -27.67 0.72
C PRO A 46 -6.72 -26.86 1.97
N ASN A 47 -7.00 -27.58 3.06
CA ASN A 47 -7.28 -26.99 4.38
C ASN A 47 -5.96 -26.68 5.11
N THR A 48 -5.19 -25.76 4.56
CA THR A 48 -3.87 -25.35 5.09
C THR A 48 -3.69 -23.85 5.02
N ALA A 49 -4.67 -23.08 5.49
CA ALA A 49 -4.66 -21.62 5.40
C ALA A 49 -3.42 -20.93 5.99
N ALA A 50 -3.19 -19.72 5.50
CA ALA A 50 -2.22 -18.80 6.02
C ALA A 50 -2.69 -18.15 7.35
N PRO A 51 -1.77 -17.55 8.13
CA PRO A 51 -2.12 -16.91 9.38
C PRO A 51 -3.18 -15.81 9.20
N GLY A 52 -4.35 -15.99 9.84
CA GLY A 52 -5.43 -15.00 9.85
C GLY A 52 -6.32 -14.99 8.61
N SER A 53 -6.14 -15.93 7.67
CA SER A 53 -6.89 -15.97 6.40
C SER A 53 -8.01 -17.02 6.33
N GLY A 54 -8.23 -17.78 7.39
CA GLY A 54 -9.28 -18.82 7.44
C GLY A 54 -8.71 -20.20 7.71
N SER A 55 -9.25 -21.20 7.04
CA SER A 55 -8.90 -22.64 7.07
C SER A 55 -8.42 -23.17 5.71
N TRP A 56 -8.94 -22.63 4.61
CA TRP A 56 -8.67 -23.03 3.23
C TRP A 56 -7.78 -22.02 2.53
N CYS A 57 -7.03 -22.51 1.56
CA CYS A 57 -6.27 -21.71 0.62
C CYS A 57 -6.43 -22.29 -0.78
N VAL A 58 -5.80 -21.66 -1.78
CA VAL A 58 -5.80 -22.18 -3.15
C VAL A 58 -4.39 -22.57 -3.59
N THR A 59 -4.30 -23.59 -4.45
CA THR A 59 -3.02 -24.00 -5.06
C THR A 59 -3.07 -23.98 -6.57
N LYS A 60 -1.90 -23.75 -7.18
CA LYS A 60 -1.75 -23.81 -8.63
C LYS A 60 -0.48 -24.52 -9.04
N GLU A 61 -0.60 -25.42 -10.00
CA GLU A 61 0.55 -26.07 -10.61
C GLU A 61 1.28 -25.13 -11.57
N PRO A 62 2.62 -25.24 -11.70
CA PRO A 62 3.38 -24.49 -12.69
C PRO A 62 2.92 -24.74 -14.13
N GLY A 63 3.14 -23.76 -15.01
CA GLY A 63 2.95 -23.95 -16.44
C GLY A 63 3.99 -24.92 -17.02
N HIS A 64 3.60 -25.73 -18.00
CA HIS A 64 4.46 -26.77 -18.56
C HIS A 64 4.54 -26.70 -20.09
N ALA A 65 5.75 -26.60 -20.66
CA ALA A 65 5.95 -26.42 -22.11
C ALA A 65 5.39 -27.57 -22.97
N LYS A 66 5.37 -28.80 -22.43
CA LYS A 66 4.79 -29.98 -23.10
C LYS A 66 3.32 -30.26 -22.72
N GLY A 67 2.73 -29.37 -21.93
CA GLY A 67 1.39 -29.51 -21.40
C GLY A 67 0.61 -28.22 -21.58
N CYS A 68 -0.08 -27.81 -20.54
CA CYS A 68 -0.79 -26.55 -20.54
C CYS A 68 0.14 -25.41 -20.11
N PHE A 69 0.19 -24.37 -20.92
CA PHE A 69 0.93 -23.14 -20.67
C PHE A 69 0.19 -21.98 -21.34
N PRO A 70 0.07 -20.82 -20.65
CA PRO A 70 0.42 -20.56 -19.25
C PRO A 70 -0.57 -21.19 -18.23
N SER A 71 -0.11 -21.44 -17.00
CA SER A 71 -0.93 -21.93 -15.87
C SER A 71 -1.00 -20.86 -14.79
N TYR A 72 -2.20 -20.39 -14.47
CA TYR A 72 -2.44 -19.33 -13.50
C TYR A 72 -3.86 -19.37 -12.94
N ILE A 73 -4.06 -18.63 -11.85
CA ILE A 73 -5.36 -18.21 -11.33
C ILE A 73 -5.40 -16.69 -11.43
N PHE A 74 -6.52 -16.10 -11.80
CA PHE A 74 -6.63 -14.65 -11.91
C PHE A 74 -8.03 -14.15 -11.54
N GLN A 75 -8.11 -12.88 -11.19
CA GLN A 75 -9.38 -12.18 -11.01
C GLN A 75 -9.36 -10.87 -11.78
N ARG A 76 -10.44 -10.60 -12.53
CA ARG A 76 -10.61 -9.37 -13.29
C ARG A 76 -10.85 -8.19 -12.39
N LEU A 77 -10.25 -7.06 -12.76
CA LEU A 77 -10.37 -5.78 -12.07
C LEU A 77 -10.96 -4.75 -13.04
N PRO A 78 -12.25 -4.87 -13.42
CA PRO A 78 -12.85 -4.07 -14.49
C PRO A 78 -12.94 -2.58 -14.14
N ASP A 79 -12.83 -2.23 -12.86
CA ASP A 79 -12.91 -0.85 -12.37
C ASP A 79 -11.55 -0.15 -12.39
N LEU A 80 -10.45 -0.87 -12.65
CA LEU A 80 -9.13 -0.26 -12.77
C LEU A 80 -8.92 0.31 -14.18
N VAL A 81 -8.26 1.46 -14.23
CA VAL A 81 -7.94 2.18 -15.48
C VAL A 81 -6.44 2.36 -15.62
N ASP A 82 -6.00 2.57 -16.87
CA ASP A 82 -4.62 2.85 -17.23
C ASP A 82 -4.00 3.98 -16.36
N GLY A 83 -2.77 3.77 -15.90
CA GLY A 83 -2.01 4.68 -15.05
C GLY A 83 -2.37 4.65 -13.56
N GLN A 84 -3.29 3.80 -13.10
CA GLN A 84 -3.61 3.71 -11.67
C GLN A 84 -2.55 2.95 -10.90
N LEU A 85 -2.14 3.49 -9.75
CA LEU A 85 -1.22 2.82 -8.83
C LEU A 85 -2.00 1.92 -7.87
N VAL A 86 -1.65 0.65 -7.80
CA VAL A 86 -2.29 -0.34 -6.94
C VAL A 86 -1.26 -1.16 -6.18
N THR A 87 -1.62 -1.61 -4.98
CA THR A 87 -0.86 -2.59 -4.21
C THR A 87 -1.62 -3.90 -4.19
N VAL A 88 -0.98 -4.97 -4.65
CA VAL A 88 -1.45 -6.35 -4.43
C VAL A 88 -0.64 -6.95 -3.30
N SER A 89 -1.29 -7.68 -2.41
CA SER A 89 -0.58 -8.43 -1.38
C SER A 89 -1.30 -9.71 -0.99
N GLY A 90 -0.59 -10.60 -0.31
CA GLY A 90 -1.15 -11.85 0.17
C GLY A 90 -0.09 -12.79 0.72
N TRP A 91 -0.54 -13.94 1.21
CA TRP A 91 0.34 -15.00 1.69
C TRP A 91 0.63 -16.00 0.58
N LEU A 92 1.91 -16.32 0.44
CA LEU A 92 2.40 -17.26 -0.55
C LEU A 92 3.29 -18.29 0.13
N ARG A 93 3.31 -19.52 -0.37
CA ARG A 93 4.36 -20.50 -0.06
C ARG A 93 4.48 -21.52 -1.17
N CYS A 94 5.62 -22.18 -1.24
CA CYS A 94 5.77 -23.42 -1.95
C CYS A 94 5.14 -24.58 -1.18
N ASP A 95 4.73 -25.61 -1.93
CA ASP A 95 4.55 -26.95 -1.36
C ASP A 95 5.85 -27.39 -0.67
N ASP A 96 5.74 -28.14 0.42
CA ASP A 96 6.87 -28.60 1.21
C ASP A 96 7.61 -29.79 0.59
N ASP A 97 7.16 -30.29 -0.57
CA ASP A 97 7.84 -31.29 -1.36
C ASP A 97 8.70 -30.70 -2.50
N VAL A 98 9.81 -31.38 -2.81
CA VAL A 98 10.79 -30.98 -3.82
C VAL A 98 10.38 -31.60 -5.16
N ILE A 99 10.13 -30.84 -6.23
CA ILE A 99 10.62 -29.50 -6.57
C ILE A 99 9.43 -28.52 -6.67
N CYS A 100 9.43 -27.41 -5.92
CA CYS A 100 8.55 -26.26 -6.19
C CYS A 100 9.35 -25.16 -6.91
N LEU A 101 8.78 -24.57 -7.97
CA LEU A 101 9.46 -23.47 -8.71
C LEU A 101 9.26 -22.11 -8.04
N GLY A 102 8.22 -21.97 -7.22
CA GLY A 102 7.85 -20.74 -6.54
C GLY A 102 6.34 -20.54 -6.50
N ALA A 103 5.92 -19.53 -5.73
CA ALA A 103 4.59 -18.96 -5.75
C ALA A 103 4.75 -17.46 -5.99
N TYR A 104 4.01 -16.92 -6.95
CA TYR A 104 4.12 -15.53 -7.40
C TYR A 104 2.75 -14.87 -7.51
N ILE A 105 2.67 -13.60 -7.11
CA ILE A 105 1.50 -12.74 -7.23
C ILE A 105 1.88 -11.43 -7.92
N GLY A 106 0.92 -10.80 -8.58
CA GLY A 106 1.09 -9.46 -9.10
C GLY A 106 -0.07 -9.00 -9.96
N ILE A 107 0.18 -7.97 -10.75
CA ILE A 107 -0.77 -7.40 -11.70
C ILE A 107 -0.42 -7.90 -13.11
N GLY A 108 -1.45 -8.01 -13.94
CA GLY A 108 -1.29 -8.22 -15.37
C GLY A 108 -2.45 -7.61 -16.14
N THR A 109 -2.46 -7.86 -17.44
CA THR A 109 -3.51 -7.46 -18.34
C THR A 109 -4.15 -8.68 -18.97
N LEU A 110 -5.45 -8.58 -19.25
CA LEU A 110 -6.18 -9.53 -20.05
C LEU A 110 -6.44 -8.91 -21.42
N ASP A 111 -5.68 -9.35 -22.42
CA ASP A 111 -5.80 -8.97 -23.82
C ASP A 111 -6.39 -10.15 -24.60
N ASN A 112 -7.56 -9.94 -25.23
CA ASN A 112 -8.23 -10.93 -26.07
C ASN A 112 -8.39 -12.33 -25.41
N GLY A 113 -8.58 -12.37 -24.09
CA GLY A 113 -8.75 -13.59 -23.32
C GLY A 113 -7.45 -14.28 -22.88
N GLN A 114 -6.29 -13.68 -23.18
CA GLN A 114 -4.99 -14.12 -22.71
C GLN A 114 -4.48 -13.19 -21.61
N VAL A 115 -4.00 -13.78 -20.51
CA VAL A 115 -3.33 -13.01 -19.46
C VAL A 115 -1.88 -12.76 -19.85
N ILE A 116 -1.46 -11.50 -19.80
CA ILE A 116 -0.08 -11.04 -19.94
C ILE A 116 0.35 -10.53 -18.57
N TYR A 117 1.43 -11.09 -18.03
CA TYR A 117 1.97 -10.63 -16.74
C TYR A 117 2.75 -9.34 -16.94
N ASP A 118 2.66 -8.43 -15.99
CA ASP A 118 3.53 -7.26 -15.93
C ASP A 118 4.66 -7.56 -14.93
N ASP A 119 4.55 -7.07 -13.69
CA ASP A 119 5.44 -7.43 -12.60
C ASP A 119 4.82 -8.42 -11.62
N LEU A 120 5.66 -9.37 -11.17
CA LEU A 120 5.32 -10.37 -10.17
C LEU A 120 6.31 -10.34 -9.01
N VAL A 121 5.81 -10.52 -7.79
CA VAL A 121 6.60 -10.77 -6.59
C VAL A 121 6.29 -12.17 -6.08
N GLY A 122 7.29 -12.88 -5.54
CA GLY A 122 7.06 -14.25 -5.07
C GLY A 122 8.09 -14.78 -4.11
N THR A 123 7.86 -16.01 -3.66
CA THR A 123 8.72 -16.75 -2.74
C THR A 123 8.91 -18.19 -3.21
N THR A 124 10.00 -18.80 -2.76
CA THR A 124 10.27 -20.24 -2.85
C THR A 124 10.27 -20.90 -1.46
N ASP A 125 9.89 -20.15 -0.41
CA ASP A 125 9.86 -20.67 0.96
C ASP A 125 8.72 -21.68 1.14
N PHE A 126 8.95 -22.70 1.94
CA PHE A 126 7.93 -23.70 2.30
C PHE A 126 6.98 -23.23 3.41
N THR A 127 7.32 -22.13 4.08
CA THR A 127 6.48 -21.47 5.08
C THR A 127 5.72 -20.32 4.45
N TRP A 128 4.52 -20.03 4.98
CA TRP A 128 3.75 -18.85 4.57
C TRP A 128 4.56 -17.56 4.73
N THR A 129 4.84 -16.91 3.60
CA THR A 129 5.54 -15.63 3.53
C THR A 129 4.59 -14.58 2.94
N TYR A 130 4.45 -13.45 3.63
CA TYR A 130 3.62 -12.35 3.16
C TYR A 130 4.36 -11.58 2.07
N MET A 131 3.76 -11.49 0.89
CA MET A 131 4.32 -10.77 -0.24
C MET A 131 3.43 -9.57 -0.59
N SER A 132 4.07 -8.51 -1.07
CA SER A 132 3.36 -7.31 -1.53
C SER A 132 4.14 -6.67 -2.66
N ILE A 133 3.42 -6.20 -3.67
CA ILE A 133 3.95 -5.41 -4.78
C ILE A 133 3.02 -4.24 -5.04
N THR A 134 3.62 -3.06 -5.24
CA THR A 134 2.92 -1.87 -5.70
C THR A 134 3.35 -1.60 -7.12
N ASP A 135 2.38 -1.48 -8.02
CA ASP A 135 2.64 -1.29 -9.43
C ASP A 135 1.59 -0.40 -10.10
N THR A 136 1.93 0.12 -11.28
CA THR A 136 1.05 0.95 -12.10
C THR A 136 0.33 0.05 -13.10
N VAL A 137 -1.00 0.18 -13.18
CA VAL A 137 -1.81 -0.52 -14.16
C VAL A 137 -1.51 0.03 -15.55
N GLU A 138 -0.96 -0.79 -16.44
CA GLU A 138 -0.72 -0.45 -17.85
C GLU A 138 -1.77 -1.14 -18.74
N LEU A 139 -2.62 -0.38 -19.46
CA LEU A 139 -3.70 -0.95 -20.29
C LEU A 139 -3.76 -0.34 -21.68
N ASN A 140 -3.94 -1.18 -22.71
CA ASN A 140 -4.32 -0.74 -24.04
C ASN A 140 -5.85 -0.68 -24.19
N GLY A 141 -6.30 -0.10 -25.30
CA GLY A 141 -7.73 0.02 -25.60
C GLY A 141 -8.41 -1.34 -25.72
N GLY A 142 -9.25 -1.68 -24.73
CA GLY A 142 -10.01 -2.92 -24.67
C GLY A 142 -9.47 -3.95 -23.67
N ASP A 143 -8.30 -3.71 -23.09
CA ASP A 143 -7.71 -4.58 -22.08
C ASP A 143 -8.47 -4.48 -20.76
N THR A 144 -8.33 -5.49 -19.90
CA THR A 144 -8.82 -5.48 -18.53
C THR A 144 -7.68 -5.82 -17.58
N ALA A 145 -7.48 -5.03 -16.53
CA ALA A 145 -6.50 -5.35 -15.50
C ALA A 145 -6.89 -6.62 -14.74
N VAL A 146 -5.90 -7.38 -14.28
CA VAL A 146 -6.10 -8.60 -13.50
C VAL A 146 -5.11 -8.69 -12.35
N VAL A 147 -5.52 -9.27 -11.21
CA VAL A 147 -4.58 -9.87 -10.27
C VAL A 147 -4.28 -11.28 -10.75
N VAL A 148 -3.00 -11.68 -10.76
CA VAL A 148 -2.56 -13.00 -11.22
C VAL A 148 -1.79 -13.72 -10.12
N LEU A 149 -2.08 -15.01 -9.98
CA LEU A 149 -1.38 -15.96 -9.13
C LEU A 149 -0.80 -17.08 -10.01
N THR A 150 0.50 -17.34 -9.90
CA THR A 150 1.19 -18.34 -10.73
C THR A 150 2.32 -19.02 -9.98
N SER A 151 2.63 -20.26 -10.36
CA SER A 151 3.72 -21.06 -9.78
C SER A 151 4.90 -21.23 -10.74
N GLY A 152 5.04 -20.28 -11.67
CA GLY A 152 6.14 -20.25 -12.62
C GLY A 152 5.95 -21.16 -13.82
N PHE A 153 7.05 -21.48 -14.49
CA PHE A 153 7.06 -22.22 -15.74
C PHE A 153 8.25 -23.18 -15.83
N ILE A 154 8.03 -24.35 -16.43
CA ILE A 154 9.07 -25.33 -16.70
C ILE A 154 8.98 -25.92 -18.12
N GLY A 155 10.15 -26.08 -18.74
CA GLY A 155 10.30 -26.74 -20.05
C GLY A 155 10.83 -28.18 -20.00
N GLY A 156 11.40 -28.60 -18.86
CA GLY A 156 11.97 -29.92 -18.63
C GLY A 156 10.93 -30.99 -18.30
N PRO A 157 11.30 -32.29 -18.23
CA PRO A 157 10.39 -33.40 -17.96
C PRO A 157 10.05 -33.56 -16.45
N ILE A 158 10.19 -32.50 -15.66
CA ILE A 158 9.88 -32.53 -14.24
C ILE A 158 8.42 -32.09 -14.05
N ASN A 159 7.76 -32.66 -13.05
CA ASN A 159 6.45 -32.22 -12.58
C ASN A 159 6.68 -31.55 -11.22
N PRO A 160 6.92 -30.23 -11.19
CA PRO A 160 7.10 -29.54 -9.94
C PRO A 160 5.77 -29.47 -9.19
N THR A 161 5.87 -29.33 -7.87
CA THR A 161 4.75 -29.18 -6.95
C THR A 161 4.14 -27.78 -7.05
N PRO A 162 2.89 -27.60 -6.59
CA PRO A 162 2.19 -26.33 -6.74
C PRO A 162 2.70 -25.24 -5.80
N GLY A 163 2.39 -23.99 -6.13
CA GLY A 163 2.42 -22.88 -5.18
C GLY A 163 1.07 -22.74 -4.48
N TYR A 164 1.09 -22.20 -3.27
CA TYR A 164 -0.06 -21.96 -2.41
C TYR A 164 -0.27 -20.45 -2.24
N PHE A 165 -1.54 -20.03 -2.21
CA PHE A 165 -1.94 -18.64 -2.14
C PHE A 165 -3.11 -18.47 -1.18
N ASP A 166 -3.08 -17.43 -0.35
CA ASP A 166 -4.15 -17.14 0.59
C ASP A 166 -4.17 -15.66 1.02
N GLY A 167 -5.32 -15.16 1.47
CA GLY A 167 -5.50 -13.79 1.97
C GLY A 167 -5.12 -12.71 0.96
N ILE A 168 -5.48 -12.90 -0.32
CA ILE A 168 -5.12 -11.94 -1.37
C ILE A 168 -5.93 -10.66 -1.22
N SER A 169 -5.24 -9.52 -1.24
CA SER A 169 -5.83 -8.19 -1.12
C SER A 169 -5.33 -7.25 -2.20
N LEU A 170 -6.17 -6.26 -2.52
CA LEU A 170 -5.88 -5.19 -3.46
C LEU A 170 -6.21 -3.87 -2.77
N GLU A 171 -5.25 -2.95 -2.78
CA GLU A 171 -5.41 -1.58 -2.29
C GLU A 171 -5.15 -0.60 -3.42
N MET A 172 -6.08 0.34 -3.65
CA MET A 172 -5.85 1.43 -4.60
C MET A 172 -5.05 2.53 -3.92
N ASN A 173 -3.91 2.88 -4.49
CA ASN A 173 -3.10 4.00 -4.01
C ASN A 173 -3.58 5.26 -4.73
N THR A 174 -4.48 6.00 -4.11
CA THR A 174 -5.08 7.23 -4.69
C THR A 174 -4.14 8.44 -4.74
N GLY A 175 -2.83 8.20 -4.86
CA GLY A 175 -1.82 9.22 -5.13
C GLY A 175 -0.58 9.12 -4.26
N ILE A 176 0.55 9.53 -4.84
CA ILE A 176 1.67 10.08 -4.08
C ILE A 176 1.16 11.42 -3.54
N SER A 177 0.81 11.49 -2.26
CA SER A 177 0.73 12.80 -1.62
C SER A 177 2.16 13.31 -1.51
N VAL A 178 2.52 14.29 -2.34
CA VAL A 178 3.61 15.18 -1.97
C VAL A 178 3.13 15.84 -0.69
N ARG A 179 3.71 15.45 0.44
CA ARG A 179 3.57 16.22 1.68
C ARG A 179 3.99 17.64 1.29
N GLN A 180 3.04 18.56 1.15
CA GLN A 180 3.36 19.97 1.11
C GLN A 180 3.97 20.24 2.49
N ASP A 181 5.29 20.17 2.56
CA ASP A 181 6.04 20.66 3.69
C ASP A 181 5.47 22.04 4.00
N ALA A 182 5.07 22.25 5.26
CA ALA A 182 4.67 23.59 5.71
C ALA A 182 5.79 24.55 5.28
N ASP A 183 5.44 25.73 4.73
CA ASP A 183 6.42 26.77 4.38
C ASP A 183 7.00 27.32 5.68
N LEU A 184 7.91 26.54 6.28
CA LEU A 184 8.56 26.82 7.52
C LEU A 184 9.83 27.61 7.23
N ARG A 185 9.78 28.88 7.59
CA ARG A 185 10.92 29.79 7.53
C ARG A 185 11.37 30.09 8.93
N SER A 186 12.68 30.06 9.13
CA SER A 186 13.31 30.39 10.39
C SER A 186 14.40 31.42 10.21
N TYR A 187 14.46 32.39 11.12
CA TYR A 187 15.51 33.39 11.17
C TYR A 187 15.98 33.58 12.61
N PHE A 188 17.28 33.44 12.85
CA PHE A 188 17.89 33.75 14.13
C PHE A 188 18.42 35.19 14.09
N ASP A 189 17.98 36.00 15.05
CA ASP A 189 18.49 37.35 15.26
C ASP A 189 19.52 37.36 16.40
N PRO A 190 20.82 37.52 16.09
CA PRO A 190 21.86 37.57 17.11
C PRO A 190 21.78 38.83 18.00
N ALA A 191 21.19 39.94 17.53
CA ALA A 191 21.13 41.17 18.30
C ALA A 191 20.13 41.08 19.46
N THR A 192 19.02 40.34 19.26
CA THR A 192 18.00 40.12 20.30
C THR A 192 18.02 38.72 20.88
N ASN A 193 18.97 37.88 20.44
CA ASN A 193 19.09 36.47 20.77
C ASN A 193 17.72 35.75 20.69
N SER A 194 17.04 35.93 19.55
CA SER A 194 15.68 35.41 19.34
C SER A 194 15.60 34.61 18.05
N LEU A 195 14.81 33.55 18.07
CA LEU A 195 14.47 32.76 16.88
C LEU A 195 13.06 33.11 16.42
N PHE A 196 12.94 33.55 15.19
CA PHE A 196 11.67 33.85 14.55
C PHE A 196 11.27 32.69 13.62
N LEU A 197 10.01 32.26 13.73
CA LEU A 197 9.42 31.17 12.96
C LEU A 197 8.16 31.66 12.25
N SER A 198 8.01 31.29 10.99
CA SER A 198 6.80 31.51 10.19
C SER A 198 6.44 30.24 9.43
N CYS A 199 5.18 29.82 9.50
CA CYS A 199 4.64 28.64 8.82
C CYS A 199 3.75 29.00 7.62
N GLY A 200 3.93 30.20 7.05
CA GLY A 200 3.09 30.73 5.97
C GLY A 200 1.61 30.79 6.38
N ASN A 201 0.77 30.08 5.63
CA ASN A 201 -0.69 29.99 5.85
C ASN A 201 -1.10 28.84 6.79
N THR A 202 -0.13 28.13 7.37
CA THR A 202 -0.34 26.92 8.17
C THR A 202 -0.51 27.28 9.64
N VAL A 203 -1.40 26.59 10.37
CA VAL A 203 -1.63 26.88 11.79
C VAL A 203 -0.52 26.27 12.64
N LEU A 204 0.21 27.13 13.34
CA LEU A 204 1.26 26.75 14.27
C LEU A 204 0.64 26.19 15.57
N ARG A 205 0.81 24.90 15.82
CA ARG A 205 0.26 24.20 16.99
C ARG A 205 1.22 24.20 18.16
N ALA A 206 2.50 23.92 17.94
CA ALA A 206 3.51 23.92 19.00
C ALA A 206 4.92 24.17 18.45
N VAL A 207 5.79 24.70 19.32
CA VAL A 207 7.23 24.73 19.09
C VAL A 207 7.91 24.16 20.32
N ARG A 208 8.83 23.22 20.13
CA ARG A 208 9.66 22.63 21.18
C ARG A 208 11.12 22.80 20.82
N LEU A 209 11.93 23.30 21.76
CA LEU A 209 13.35 23.47 21.54
C LEU A 209 14.11 22.29 22.16
N HIS A 210 15.15 21.81 21.48
CA HIS A 210 16.00 20.70 21.91
C HIS A 210 17.48 21.04 21.75
N ASP A 211 18.32 20.55 22.67
CA ASP A 211 19.77 20.53 22.49
C ASP A 211 20.24 19.31 21.66
N LEU A 212 21.54 19.21 21.39
CA LEU A 212 22.15 18.10 20.63
C LEU A 212 21.92 16.71 21.26
N THR A 213 21.57 16.64 22.54
CA THR A 213 21.29 15.37 23.23
C THR A 213 19.81 14.97 23.11
N GLY A 214 18.99 15.79 22.47
CA GLY A 214 17.54 15.61 22.35
C GLY A 214 16.74 16.10 23.56
N ARG A 215 17.40 16.66 24.58
CA ARG A 215 16.73 17.18 25.77
C ARG A 215 15.94 18.44 25.42
N THR A 216 14.65 18.43 25.77
CA THR A 216 13.77 19.59 25.60
C THR A 216 14.16 20.73 26.54
N LEU A 217 14.29 21.93 25.98
CA LEU A 217 14.59 23.17 26.69
C LEU A 217 13.32 24.00 26.82
N LEU A 218 13.13 24.56 28.01
CA LEU A 218 12.04 25.49 28.27
C LEU A 218 12.50 26.90 27.90
N VAL A 219 11.88 27.46 26.87
CA VAL A 219 12.11 28.83 26.41
C VAL A 219 10.77 29.54 26.29
N SER A 220 10.77 30.84 26.57
CA SER A 220 9.59 31.68 26.38
C SER A 220 9.31 31.80 24.89
N ALA A 221 8.05 31.57 24.51
CA ALA A 221 7.60 31.66 23.12
C ALA A 221 6.43 32.64 23.02
N ASP A 222 6.64 33.71 22.25
CA ASP A 222 5.61 34.68 21.92
C ASP A 222 4.99 34.31 20.57
N ARG A 223 3.68 34.05 20.54
CA ARG A 223 2.96 33.85 19.28
C ARG A 223 2.51 35.20 18.76
N ALA A 224 3.17 35.68 17.70
CA ALA A 224 2.77 36.93 17.05
C ALA A 224 1.43 36.78 16.32
N ASN A 225 1.13 35.58 15.78
CA ASN A 225 -0.18 35.21 15.23
C ASN A 225 -0.34 33.67 15.22
N GLY A 226 -1.44 33.17 14.65
CA GLY A 226 -1.71 31.73 14.55
C GLY A 226 -0.74 30.91 13.69
N SER A 227 0.18 31.55 12.93
CA SER A 227 1.14 30.89 12.03
C SER A 227 2.61 31.29 12.27
N SER A 228 2.90 32.06 13.33
CA SER A 228 4.25 32.52 13.63
C SER A 228 4.53 32.57 15.13
N ALA A 229 5.80 32.35 15.47
CA ALA A 229 6.28 32.44 16.84
C ALA A 229 7.68 33.06 16.90
N ARG A 230 7.95 33.71 18.03
CA ARG A 230 9.28 34.18 18.43
C ARG A 230 9.68 33.43 19.69
N LEU A 231 10.87 32.84 19.70
CA LEU A 231 11.44 32.18 20.87
C LEU A 231 12.55 33.05 21.44
N ASP A 232 12.49 33.31 22.74
CA ASP A 232 13.58 33.98 23.48
C ASP A 232 14.64 32.95 23.86
N LEU A 233 15.87 33.15 23.39
CA LEU A 233 16.99 32.23 23.58
C LEU A 233 17.99 32.73 24.62
N ASN A 234 17.65 33.80 25.36
CA ASN A 234 18.51 34.32 26.41
C ASN A 234 18.77 33.28 27.50
N GLY A 235 20.05 33.13 27.87
CA GLY A 235 20.51 32.14 28.84
C GLY A 235 20.83 30.77 28.26
N LEU A 236 20.64 30.55 26.96
CA LEU A 236 21.17 29.36 26.30
C LEU A 236 22.68 29.50 26.03
N PRO A 237 23.48 28.46 26.31
CA PRO A 237 24.89 28.43 25.92
C PRO A 237 25.08 28.52 24.39
N THR A 238 26.28 28.91 23.98
CA THR A 238 26.71 28.78 22.58
C THR A 238 26.64 27.31 22.15
N GLY A 239 26.00 27.03 21.01
CA GLY A 239 25.80 25.66 20.55
C GLY A 239 24.80 25.52 19.41
N VAL A 240 24.63 24.27 18.97
CA VAL A 240 23.66 23.87 17.95
C VAL A 240 22.38 23.41 18.64
N TYR A 241 21.24 23.87 18.14
CA TYR A 241 19.93 23.56 18.67
C TYR A 241 18.96 23.15 17.57
N PHE A 242 17.92 22.40 17.96
CA PHE A 242 16.84 21.98 17.09
C PHE A 242 15.51 22.51 17.61
N ALA A 243 14.70 23.13 16.75
CA ALA A 243 13.31 23.42 17.09
C ALA A 243 12.38 22.49 16.31
N SER A 244 11.58 21.71 17.03
CA SER A 244 10.50 20.89 16.51
C SER A 244 9.25 21.74 16.43
N VAL A 245 8.75 21.98 15.23
CA VAL A 245 7.62 22.85 14.89
C VAL A 245 6.47 21.96 14.44
N SER A 246 5.40 21.93 15.23
CA SER A 246 4.18 21.19 14.93
C SER A 246 3.13 22.13 14.36
N THR A 247 2.56 21.76 13.22
CA THR A 247 1.51 22.49 12.52
C THR A 247 0.29 21.60 12.29
N ASP A 248 -0.80 22.13 11.74
CA ASP A 248 -1.95 21.33 11.29
C ASP A 248 -1.67 20.48 10.04
N GLN A 249 -0.55 20.69 9.35
CA GLN A 249 -0.07 19.88 8.22
C GLN A 249 1.07 18.92 8.61
N GLY A 250 1.39 18.84 9.92
CA GLY A 250 2.37 17.92 10.49
C GLY A 250 3.56 18.61 11.16
N GLU A 251 4.57 17.81 11.52
CA GLU A 251 5.75 18.25 12.26
C GLU A 251 6.99 18.36 11.36
N GLN A 252 7.80 19.40 11.61
CA GLN A 252 9.08 19.67 10.95
C GLN A 252 10.11 20.08 11.99
N ALA A 253 11.39 19.83 11.72
CA ALA A 253 12.49 20.24 12.59
C ALA A 253 13.41 21.23 11.85
N ILE A 254 13.81 22.29 12.54
CA ILE A 254 14.82 23.22 12.05
C ILE A 254 16.06 23.14 12.94
N ARG A 255 17.22 23.39 12.34
CA ARG A 255 18.50 23.48 13.03
C ARG A 255 19.00 24.92 12.98
N PHE A 256 19.47 25.43 14.10
CA PHE A 256 20.10 26.74 14.17
C PHE A 256 21.26 26.73 15.17
N VAL A 257 22.07 27.80 15.15
CA VAL A 257 23.24 27.97 16.01
C VAL A 257 23.05 29.23 16.84
N VAL A 258 23.21 29.10 18.15
CA VAL A 258 23.39 30.23 19.06
C VAL A 258 24.90 30.48 19.15
N PRO A 259 25.42 31.63 18.69
CA PRO A 259 26.84 31.94 18.67
C PRO A 259 27.43 32.24 20.06
#